data_AF-A0A2V5UH40-F1
#
_entry.id   AF-A0A2V5UH40-F1
#
_cell.length_a   1.000
_cell.length_b   1.000
_cell.length_c   1.000
_cell.angle_alpha   90.00
_cell.angle_beta   90.00
_cell.angle_gamma   90.00
#
_symmetry.space_group_name_H-M   'P 1'
#
loop_
_entity.id
_entity.type
_entity.pdbx_description
1 polymer ?
#
loop_
_entity_poly.entity_id
_entity_poly.type
_entity_poly.pdbx_seq_one_letter_code
_entity_poly.pdbx_strand_id
1 'polypeptide(L)'
;MNEDPAKLSLSNFLAGESNDPLQAPASFTNWMRDGAWAVELYEPELLATADARTMITYGGKPRPVINLCSYNYLGLANHPEVLVAAREALRTHGLGACGSPMLSGMTDLHRELERRVANFLGREDAMLFNSGFGGALGTISGLLRKTDVALLDNRSHLSLRDGAVLSRCRTEKFEHNDPVSLDTALSRQKGRRQLVIVEGIYSMDGDFGNLKELIRVAESHGASVFIDEAHSMLACGEHGRGAAEKFGVEDRVPLVYGTFSKAFGALGGFVAGSKETLQYLRFYAHPYVYSCALPPVVIAAILKALELGTSQPELRAQLWENAEYFHTQLHSLGL
;
A
#
# COMPACT_ATOMS: atom_id res chain seq x y z
N MET A 1 -1.72 -4.73 -36.46
CA MET A 1 -0.34 -4.66 -35.95
C MET A 1 0.21 -6.07 -35.97
N ASN A 2 1.39 -6.29 -36.54
CA ASN A 2 2.07 -7.60 -36.61
C ASN A 2 2.96 -7.84 -35.37
N GLU A 3 2.70 -7.14 -34.27
CA GLU A 3 3.47 -7.28 -33.04
C GLU A 3 2.84 -8.36 -32.18
N ASP A 4 3.69 -9.23 -31.65
CA ASP A 4 3.33 -10.26 -30.69
C ASP A 4 2.61 -9.62 -29.48
N PRO A 5 1.34 -9.95 -29.21
CA PRO A 5 0.59 -9.40 -28.08
C PRO A 5 1.32 -9.56 -26.74
N ALA A 6 2.17 -10.58 -26.58
CA ALA A 6 2.95 -10.79 -25.35
C ALA A 6 4.06 -9.74 -25.13
N LYS A 7 4.41 -8.95 -26.15
CA LYS A 7 5.43 -7.90 -26.06
C LYS A 7 4.86 -6.51 -25.74
N LEU A 8 3.54 -6.37 -25.76
CA LEU A 8 2.87 -5.13 -25.40
C LEU A 8 2.58 -5.08 -23.90
N SER A 9 2.50 -3.86 -23.38
CA SER A 9 2.19 -3.54 -21.98
C SER A 9 1.17 -2.41 -21.92
N LEU A 10 0.58 -2.18 -20.75
CA LEU A 10 -0.38 -1.08 -20.54
C LEU A 10 0.21 0.29 -20.93
N SER A 11 1.53 0.47 -20.82
CA SER A 11 2.20 1.73 -21.20
C SER A 11 2.11 2.06 -22.69
N ASN A 12 1.94 1.05 -23.55
CA ASN A 12 1.82 1.23 -24.99
C ASN A 12 0.51 1.92 -25.41
N PHE A 13 -0.48 1.98 -24.52
CA PHE A 13 -1.83 2.47 -24.82
C PHE A 13 -2.18 3.79 -24.13
N LEU A 14 -1.20 4.46 -23.52
CA LEU A 14 -1.43 5.72 -22.80
C LEU A 14 -1.71 6.91 -23.71
N ALA A 15 -1.30 6.85 -24.99
CA ALA A 15 -1.60 7.88 -25.96
C ALA A 15 -2.96 7.63 -26.62
N GLY A 16 -3.80 8.66 -26.69
CA GLY A 16 -5.08 8.58 -27.40
C GLY A 16 -4.86 8.42 -28.90
N GLU A 17 -5.48 7.40 -29.49
CA GLU A 17 -5.52 7.20 -30.96
C GLU A 17 -6.79 7.79 -31.59
N SER A 18 -7.74 8.22 -30.77
CA SER A 18 -9.00 8.83 -31.18
C SER A 18 -9.08 10.29 -30.74
N ASN A 19 -9.77 11.11 -31.53
CA ASN A 19 -10.14 12.47 -31.15
C ASN A 19 -11.32 12.50 -30.16
N ASP A 20 -11.96 11.35 -29.93
CA ASP A 20 -13.01 11.18 -28.93
C ASP A 20 -12.44 10.48 -27.68
N PRO A 21 -12.35 11.16 -26.52
CA PRO A 21 -11.79 10.57 -25.31
C PRO A 21 -12.65 9.45 -24.69
N LEU A 22 -13.86 9.22 -25.20
CA LEU A 22 -14.71 8.08 -24.80
C LEU A 22 -14.42 6.82 -25.62
N GLN A 23 -13.60 6.91 -26.67
CA GLN A 23 -13.18 5.78 -27.47
C GLN A 23 -11.83 5.27 -26.99
N ALA A 24 -11.80 4.02 -26.53
CA ALA A 24 -10.55 3.35 -26.21
C ALA A 24 -9.65 3.31 -27.46
N PRO A 25 -8.31 3.37 -27.31
CA PRO A 25 -7.40 3.17 -28.42
C PRO A 25 -7.73 1.89 -29.18
N ALA A 26 -7.79 1.97 -30.51
CA ALA A 26 -8.11 0.81 -31.35
C ALA A 26 -7.04 -0.27 -31.18
N SER A 27 -5.78 0.14 -30.97
CA SER A 27 -4.69 -0.76 -30.64
C SER A 27 -4.91 -1.55 -29.35
N PHE A 28 -5.37 -0.89 -28.28
CA PHE A 28 -5.71 -1.55 -27.01
C PHE A 28 -6.83 -2.56 -27.20
N THR A 29 -7.89 -2.17 -27.91
CA THR A 29 -9.04 -3.05 -28.17
C THR A 29 -8.65 -4.29 -28.97
N ASN A 30 -7.78 -4.13 -29.98
CA ASN A 30 -7.27 -5.26 -30.75
C ASN A 30 -6.33 -6.13 -29.91
N TRP A 31 -5.43 -5.53 -29.13
CA TRP A 31 -4.54 -6.26 -28.23
C TRP A 31 -5.30 -7.12 -27.20
N MET A 32 -6.34 -6.57 -26.57
CA MET A 32 -7.21 -7.33 -25.66
C MET A 32 -7.92 -8.50 -26.34
N ARG A 33 -8.33 -8.32 -27.60
CA ARG A 33 -8.98 -9.39 -28.39
C ARG A 33 -7.98 -10.49 -28.77
N ASP A 34 -6.81 -10.11 -29.26
CA ASP A 34 -5.77 -11.03 -29.71
C ASP A 34 -5.11 -11.76 -28.52
N GLY A 35 -5.08 -11.11 -27.35
CA GLY A 35 -4.56 -11.62 -26.08
C GLY A 35 -5.62 -12.26 -25.17
N ALA A 36 -6.84 -12.52 -25.64
CA ALA A 36 -7.95 -12.98 -24.79
C ALA A 36 -7.62 -14.24 -23.94
N TRP A 37 -6.76 -15.13 -24.45
CA TRP A 37 -6.26 -16.30 -23.71
C TRP A 37 -5.39 -15.93 -22.50
N ALA A 38 -4.62 -14.84 -22.59
CA ALA A 38 -3.82 -14.31 -21.50
C ALA A 38 -4.67 -13.49 -20.53
N VAL A 39 -5.74 -12.84 -21.00
CA VAL A 39 -6.70 -12.11 -20.15
C VAL A 39 -7.34 -13.05 -19.11
N GLU A 40 -7.63 -14.31 -19.47
CA GLU A 40 -8.08 -15.33 -18.50
C GLU A 40 -7.08 -15.60 -17.36
N LEU A 41 -5.80 -15.25 -17.52
CA LEU A 41 -4.77 -15.35 -16.47
C LEU A 41 -4.62 -14.06 -15.66
N TYR A 42 -4.96 -12.89 -16.22
CA TYR A 42 -4.80 -11.59 -15.55
C TYR A 42 -6.01 -11.22 -14.68
N GLU A 43 -7.22 -11.66 -15.04
CA GLU A 43 -8.44 -11.37 -14.28
C GLU A 43 -9.24 -12.65 -13.97
N PRO A 44 -8.64 -13.66 -13.31
CA PRO A 44 -9.37 -14.87 -12.97
C PRO A 44 -10.47 -14.55 -11.95
N GLU A 45 -11.70 -14.93 -12.25
CA GLU A 45 -12.80 -14.88 -11.28
C GLU A 45 -12.54 -15.89 -10.16
N LEU A 46 -12.43 -15.39 -8.92
CA LEU A 46 -12.41 -16.25 -7.74
C LEU A 46 -13.82 -16.76 -7.44
N LEU A 47 -13.98 -18.08 -7.39
CA LEU A 47 -15.23 -18.77 -7.08
C LEU A 47 -15.38 -19.11 -5.59
N ALA A 48 -14.36 -18.80 -4.79
CA ALA A 48 -14.30 -19.01 -3.34
C ALA A 48 -13.55 -17.84 -2.68
N THR A 49 -13.43 -17.89 -1.35
CA THR A 49 -12.67 -16.89 -0.60
C THR A 49 -11.22 -16.81 -1.09
N ALA A 50 -10.63 -15.62 -0.95
CA ALA A 50 -9.23 -15.37 -1.29
C ALA A 50 -8.29 -15.98 -0.23
N ASP A 51 -8.22 -17.31 -0.20
CA ASP A 51 -7.38 -18.09 0.71
C ASP A 51 -6.20 -18.72 -0.03
N ALA A 52 -5.26 -19.31 0.71
CA ALA A 52 -4.10 -20.05 0.18
C ALA A 52 -4.51 -21.20 -0.75
N ARG A 53 -5.71 -21.76 -0.56
CA ARG A 53 -6.37 -22.66 -1.52
C ARG A 53 -7.70 -22.06 -1.90
N THR A 54 -7.91 -21.87 -3.19
CA THR A 54 -9.15 -21.28 -3.72
C THR A 54 -9.56 -21.97 -5.02
N MET A 55 -10.68 -21.51 -5.58
CA MET A 55 -11.22 -21.99 -6.84
C MET A 55 -11.27 -20.82 -7.82
N ILE A 56 -10.81 -21.03 -9.05
CA ILE A 56 -10.91 -20.04 -10.13
C ILE A 56 -11.67 -20.60 -11.33
N THR A 57 -12.20 -19.71 -12.17
CA THR A 57 -12.63 -20.07 -13.52
C THR A 57 -11.42 -20.08 -14.45
N TYR A 58 -11.13 -21.23 -15.07
CA TYR A 58 -10.07 -21.35 -16.09
C TYR A 58 -10.54 -22.23 -17.25
N GLY A 59 -10.48 -21.69 -18.49
CA GLY A 59 -11.07 -22.35 -19.66
C GLY A 59 -12.57 -22.61 -19.50
N GLY A 60 -13.28 -21.68 -18.86
CA GLY A 60 -14.72 -21.75 -18.59
C GLY A 60 -15.15 -22.81 -17.56
N LYS A 61 -14.22 -23.37 -16.78
CA LYS A 61 -14.52 -24.40 -15.77
C LYS A 61 -13.90 -24.07 -14.42
N PRO A 62 -14.54 -24.45 -13.30
CA PRO A 62 -13.94 -24.33 -11.97
C PRO A 62 -12.68 -25.19 -11.84
N ARG A 63 -11.61 -24.61 -11.30
CA ARG A 63 -10.33 -25.29 -11.02
C ARG A 63 -9.84 -24.98 -9.60
N PRO A 64 -9.49 -25.99 -8.79
CA PRO A 64 -8.81 -25.77 -7.51
C PRO A 64 -7.36 -25.36 -7.77
N VAL A 65 -6.91 -24.34 -7.05
CA VAL A 65 -5.55 -23.79 -7.17
C VAL A 65 -4.94 -23.48 -5.80
N ILE A 66 -3.61 -23.41 -5.77
CA ILE A 66 -2.87 -22.79 -4.67
C ILE A 66 -2.68 -21.31 -5.05
N ASN A 67 -3.11 -20.40 -4.18
CA ASN A 67 -3.00 -18.97 -4.41
C ASN A 67 -1.66 -18.46 -3.88
N LEU A 68 -0.69 -18.27 -4.78
CA LEU A 68 0.62 -17.67 -4.50
C LEU A 68 0.73 -16.21 -4.98
N CYS A 69 -0.40 -15.58 -5.33
CA CYS A 69 -0.45 -14.20 -5.83
C CYS A 69 -1.35 -13.29 -4.96
N SER A 70 -1.65 -13.70 -3.73
CA SER A 70 -2.37 -12.91 -2.75
C SER A 70 -1.41 -12.20 -1.78
N TYR A 71 -1.82 -11.04 -1.28
CA TYR A 71 -1.12 -10.31 -0.22
C TYR A 71 -1.66 -10.63 1.19
N ASN A 72 -2.41 -11.72 1.35
CA ASN A 72 -2.91 -12.21 2.64
C ASN A 72 -1.79 -12.88 3.46
N TYR A 73 -0.71 -12.15 3.72
CA TYR A 73 0.57 -12.67 4.25
C TYR A 73 0.43 -13.48 5.54
N LEU A 74 -0.46 -13.05 6.44
CA LEU A 74 -0.67 -13.71 7.73
C LEU A 74 -1.93 -14.60 7.75
N GLY A 75 -2.61 -14.77 6.61
CA GLY A 75 -3.84 -15.56 6.54
C GLY A 75 -5.05 -14.94 7.27
N LEU A 76 -4.96 -13.67 7.68
CA LEU A 76 -5.96 -13.05 8.57
C LEU A 76 -7.31 -12.74 7.88
N ALA A 77 -7.35 -12.66 6.55
CA ALA A 77 -8.58 -12.34 5.81
C ALA A 77 -9.75 -13.30 6.10
N ASN A 78 -9.45 -14.58 6.38
CA ASN A 78 -10.45 -15.61 6.68
C ASN A 78 -10.32 -16.16 8.12
N HIS A 79 -9.54 -15.52 8.99
CA HIS A 79 -9.32 -16.02 10.34
C HIS A 79 -10.64 -16.03 11.14
N PRO A 80 -11.00 -17.14 11.82
CA PRO A 80 -12.31 -17.27 12.48
C PRO A 80 -12.64 -16.12 13.44
N GLU A 81 -11.67 -15.68 14.24
CA GLU A 81 -11.87 -14.57 15.18
C GLU A 81 -12.09 -13.22 14.48
N VAL A 82 -11.43 -12.97 13.34
CA VAL A 82 -11.63 -11.77 12.53
C VAL A 82 -13.05 -11.74 11.98
N LEU A 83 -13.53 -12.89 11.48
CA LEU A 83 -14.90 -13.04 10.98
C LEU A 83 -15.96 -12.90 12.09
N VAL A 84 -15.64 -13.31 13.33
CA VAL A 84 -16.53 -13.12 14.49
C VAL A 84 -16.61 -11.64 14.85
N ALA A 85 -15.47 -10.93 14.91
CA ALA A 85 -15.44 -9.49 15.19
C ALA A 85 -16.24 -8.68 14.15
N ALA A 86 -16.07 -9.01 12.87
CA ALA A 86 -16.84 -8.40 11.79
C ALA A 86 -18.36 -8.63 11.95
N ARG A 87 -18.78 -9.87 12.23
CA ARG A 87 -20.21 -10.20 12.43
C ARG A 87 -20.83 -9.44 13.59
N GLU A 88 -20.11 -9.29 14.70
CA GLU A 88 -20.60 -8.55 15.85
C GLU A 88 -20.72 -7.05 15.59
N ALA A 89 -19.76 -6.47 14.85
CA ALA A 89 -19.84 -5.08 14.40
C ALA A 89 -21.03 -4.85 13.46
N LEU A 90 -21.35 -5.82 12.60
CA LEU A 90 -22.52 -5.75 11.74
C LEU A 90 -23.83 -5.59 12.54
N ARG A 91 -23.92 -6.30 13.68
CA ARG A 91 -25.07 -6.25 14.59
C ARG A 91 -25.16 -4.93 15.38
N THR A 92 -24.02 -4.37 15.76
CA THR A 92 -23.94 -3.23 16.70
C THR A 92 -23.80 -1.87 16.02
N HIS A 93 -23.10 -1.82 14.89
CA HIS A 93 -22.75 -0.59 14.18
C HIS A 93 -23.31 -0.52 12.75
N GLY A 94 -23.91 -1.63 12.28
CA GLY A 94 -24.42 -1.73 10.91
C GLY A 94 -23.31 -1.91 9.87
N LEU A 95 -23.72 -1.86 8.59
CA LEU A 95 -22.84 -2.14 7.46
C LEU A 95 -21.91 -0.97 7.12
N GLY A 96 -22.46 0.22 6.90
CA GLY A 96 -21.74 1.35 6.30
C GLY A 96 -21.64 2.57 7.21
N ALA A 97 -20.62 3.40 6.98
CA ALA A 97 -20.43 4.66 7.70
C ALA A 97 -21.34 5.79 7.21
N CYS A 98 -21.81 5.73 5.95
CA CYS A 98 -22.75 6.69 5.35
C CYS A 98 -22.36 8.18 5.48
N GLY A 99 -21.07 8.49 5.63
CA GLY A 99 -20.60 9.85 5.83
C GLY A 99 -19.08 9.97 5.78
N SER A 100 -18.61 11.20 5.58
CA SER A 100 -17.18 11.51 5.62
C SER A 100 -16.63 11.41 7.05
N PRO A 101 -15.35 11.03 7.23
CA PRO A 101 -14.64 11.15 8.50
C PRO A 101 -14.71 12.53 9.16
N MET A 102 -14.90 13.60 8.36
CA MET A 102 -15.00 14.98 8.85
C MET A 102 -16.39 15.38 9.34
N LEU A 103 -17.41 14.57 9.05
CA LEU A 103 -18.80 14.85 9.40
C LEU A 103 -19.32 13.74 10.32
N SER A 104 -20.19 12.88 9.80
CA SER A 104 -20.91 11.85 10.56
C SER A 104 -20.41 10.43 10.32
N GLY A 105 -19.28 10.24 9.63
CA GLY A 105 -18.81 8.91 9.21
C GLY A 105 -18.04 8.12 10.29
N MET A 106 -17.57 8.76 11.36
CA MET A 106 -16.75 8.11 12.36
C MET A 106 -17.58 7.57 13.52
N THR A 107 -17.29 6.34 13.92
CA THR A 107 -17.79 5.71 15.15
C THR A 107 -16.68 5.62 16.20
N ASP A 108 -17.01 5.16 17.40
CA ASP A 108 -16.06 4.76 18.45
C ASP A 108 -15.03 3.74 17.96
N LEU A 109 -15.43 2.75 17.15
CA LEU A 109 -14.51 1.77 16.55
C LEU A 109 -13.39 2.43 15.74
N HIS A 110 -13.71 3.50 15.01
CA HIS A 110 -12.70 4.21 14.23
C HIS A 110 -11.66 4.89 15.13
N ARG A 111 -12.12 5.54 16.20
CA ARG A 111 -11.23 6.18 17.19
C ARG A 111 -10.42 5.16 17.97
N GLU A 112 -10.96 3.98 18.21
CA GLU A 112 -10.21 2.88 18.78
C GLU A 112 -9.11 2.40 17.83
N LEU A 113 -9.41 2.21 16.55
CA LEU A 113 -8.40 1.79 15.58
C LEU A 113 -7.29 2.84 15.41
N GLU A 114 -7.62 4.13 15.33
CA GLU A 114 -6.61 5.20 15.30
C GLU A 114 -5.66 5.11 16.51
N ARG A 115 -6.20 4.98 17.72
CA ARG A 115 -5.40 4.85 18.94
C ARG A 115 -4.55 3.58 18.95
N ARG A 116 -5.09 2.43 18.52
CA ARG A 116 -4.34 1.17 18.49
C ARG A 116 -3.21 1.20 17.46
N VAL A 117 -3.44 1.79 16.28
CA VAL A 117 -2.40 1.95 15.26
C VAL A 117 -1.31 2.90 15.76
N ALA A 118 -1.69 4.04 16.35
CA ALA A 118 -0.73 5.00 16.91
C ALA A 118 0.13 4.35 18.02
N ASN A 119 -0.50 3.65 18.97
CA ASN A 119 0.19 2.93 20.04
C ASN A 119 1.09 1.82 19.49
N PHE A 120 0.60 1.05 18.52
CA PHE A 120 1.36 -0.03 17.90
C PHE A 120 2.66 0.48 17.28
N LEU A 121 2.62 1.63 16.59
CA LEU A 121 3.76 2.23 15.90
C LEU A 121 4.59 3.18 16.77
N GLY A 122 4.20 3.41 18.03
CA GLY A 122 4.86 4.40 18.88
C GLY A 122 4.79 5.82 18.29
N ARG A 123 3.60 6.23 17.82
CA ARG A 123 3.33 7.55 17.23
C ARG A 123 2.25 8.28 18.02
N GLU A 124 2.20 9.60 17.87
CA GLU A 124 1.27 10.45 18.63
C GLU A 124 -0.18 10.30 18.16
N ASP A 125 -0.40 10.14 16.86
CA ASP A 125 -1.72 9.94 16.27
C ASP A 125 -1.65 9.02 15.04
N ALA A 126 -2.81 8.50 14.64
CA ALA A 126 -3.02 7.83 13.37
C ALA A 126 -4.32 8.30 12.71
N MET A 127 -4.33 8.32 11.39
CA MET A 127 -5.44 8.78 10.57
C MET A 127 -5.78 7.71 9.53
N LEU A 128 -7.05 7.32 9.47
CA LEU A 128 -7.54 6.22 8.63
C LEU A 128 -8.05 6.72 7.27
N PHE A 129 -7.81 5.93 6.23
CA PHE A 129 -8.34 6.13 4.89
C PHE A 129 -9.14 4.89 4.46
N ASN A 130 -10.19 5.09 3.66
CA ASN A 130 -11.01 4.00 3.14
C ASN A 130 -10.39 3.24 1.96
N SER A 131 -9.27 3.73 1.43
CA SER A 131 -8.49 3.11 0.36
C SER A 131 -7.01 3.25 0.69
N GLY A 132 -6.24 2.18 0.51
CA GLY A 132 -4.77 2.26 0.62
C GLY A 132 -4.22 3.24 -0.43
N PHE A 133 -4.59 3.05 -1.69
CA PHE A 133 -4.20 3.97 -2.78
C PHE A 133 -4.53 5.43 -2.45
N GLY A 134 -5.78 5.67 -2.01
CA GLY A 134 -6.24 6.99 -1.61
C GLY A 134 -5.52 7.56 -0.39
N GLY A 135 -5.06 6.72 0.54
CA GLY A 135 -4.31 7.13 1.73
C GLY A 135 -2.91 7.62 1.40
N ALA A 136 -2.15 6.86 0.61
CA ALA A 136 -0.81 7.27 0.16
C ALA A 136 -0.89 8.56 -0.69
N LEU A 137 -1.77 8.57 -1.70
CA LEU A 137 -1.99 9.72 -2.57
C LEU A 137 -2.46 10.94 -1.77
N GLY A 138 -3.44 10.76 -0.89
CA GLY A 138 -4.04 11.81 -0.06
C GLY A 138 -3.05 12.42 0.93
N THR A 139 -2.19 11.60 1.52
CA THR A 139 -1.14 12.06 2.43
C THR A 139 -0.15 12.97 1.72
N ILE A 140 0.40 12.53 0.57
CA ILE A 140 1.40 13.31 -0.17
C ILE A 140 0.77 14.60 -0.73
N SER A 141 -0.39 14.47 -1.39
CA SER A 141 -1.11 15.60 -1.97
C SER A 141 -1.57 16.63 -0.93
N GLY A 142 -1.92 16.16 0.28
CA GLY A 142 -2.30 17.00 1.40
C GLY A 142 -1.14 17.79 2.00
N LEU A 143 0.09 17.25 2.03
CA LEU A 143 1.28 17.89 2.62
C LEU A 143 2.01 18.83 1.66
N LEU A 144 2.25 18.38 0.44
CA LEU A 144 3.12 19.05 -0.52
C LEU A 144 2.39 20.15 -1.29
N ARG A 145 3.13 21.18 -1.68
CA ARG A 145 2.68 22.38 -2.38
C ARG A 145 3.58 22.62 -3.59
N LYS A 146 3.14 23.51 -4.48
CA LYS A 146 3.86 23.87 -5.71
C LYS A 146 5.34 24.28 -5.51
N THR A 147 5.68 24.82 -4.35
CA THR A 147 7.04 25.27 -4.00
C THR A 147 7.94 24.16 -3.48
N ASP A 148 7.38 22.99 -3.19
CA ASP A 148 8.10 21.87 -2.57
C ASP A 148 8.63 20.90 -3.62
N VAL A 149 9.40 19.93 -3.14
CA VAL A 149 9.91 18.82 -3.94
C VAL A 149 9.58 17.48 -3.28
N ALA A 150 8.96 16.59 -4.05
CA ALA A 150 8.87 15.17 -3.72
C ALA A 150 10.03 14.43 -4.41
N LEU A 151 10.80 13.66 -3.63
CA LEU A 151 11.86 12.80 -4.15
C LEU A 151 11.42 11.35 -4.00
N LEU A 152 11.21 10.68 -5.13
CA LEU A 152 10.72 9.30 -5.15
C LEU A 152 11.74 8.37 -5.80
N ASP A 153 11.78 7.15 -5.31
CA ASP A 153 12.45 6.05 -5.99
C ASP A 153 11.81 5.85 -7.38
N ASN A 154 12.59 5.53 -8.40
CA ASN A 154 12.05 5.36 -9.75
C ASN A 154 11.09 4.16 -9.87
N ARG A 155 11.10 3.22 -8.91
CA ARG A 155 10.16 2.09 -8.78
C ARG A 155 9.02 2.34 -7.81
N SER A 156 8.89 3.55 -7.24
CA SER A 156 7.83 3.85 -6.28
C SER A 156 6.43 3.50 -6.80
N HIS A 157 5.60 2.95 -5.92
CA HIS A 157 4.22 2.59 -6.17
C HIS A 157 3.41 3.77 -6.73
N LEU A 158 2.46 3.45 -7.60
CA LEU A 158 1.73 4.47 -8.36
C LEU A 158 0.98 5.46 -7.48
N SER A 159 0.43 5.03 -6.34
CA SER A 159 -0.25 5.95 -5.40
C SER A 159 0.67 7.04 -4.86
N LEU A 160 1.96 6.74 -4.67
CA LEU A 160 2.94 7.72 -4.19
C LEU A 160 3.24 8.75 -5.28
N ARG A 161 3.44 8.25 -6.50
CA ARG A 161 3.69 9.08 -7.69
C ARG A 161 2.50 9.99 -8.00
N ASP A 162 1.29 9.45 -7.99
CA ASP A 162 0.07 10.20 -8.27
C ASP A 162 -0.23 11.21 -7.14
N GLY A 163 0.11 10.89 -5.89
CA GLY A 163 0.11 11.86 -4.79
C GLY A 163 1.01 13.07 -5.06
N ALA A 164 2.23 12.84 -5.54
CA ALA A 164 3.17 13.91 -5.89
C ALA A 164 2.64 14.73 -7.07
N VAL A 165 2.12 14.09 -8.12
CA VAL A 165 1.50 14.78 -9.27
C VAL A 165 0.32 15.64 -8.81
N LEU A 166 -0.59 15.10 -8.00
CA LEU A 166 -1.77 15.81 -7.54
C LEU A 166 -1.44 17.00 -6.62
N SER A 167 -0.35 16.90 -5.85
CA SER A 167 0.15 18.00 -5.02
C SER A 167 0.62 19.23 -5.84
N ARG A 168 0.91 19.03 -7.13
CA ARG A 168 1.54 20.01 -8.04
C ARG A 168 2.93 20.47 -7.60
N CYS A 169 3.55 19.78 -6.65
CA CYS A 169 4.95 19.99 -6.29
C CYS A 169 5.87 19.59 -7.45
N ARG A 170 7.15 19.93 -7.34
CA ARG A 170 8.14 19.38 -8.26
C ARG A 170 8.44 17.93 -7.87
N THR A 171 8.31 17.01 -8.82
CA THR A 171 8.71 15.62 -8.63
C THR A 171 10.12 15.41 -9.17
N GLU A 172 11.02 14.92 -8.32
CA GLU A 172 12.33 14.42 -8.71
C GLU A 172 12.38 12.90 -8.47
N LYS A 173 13.10 12.19 -9.32
CA LYS A 173 13.33 10.74 -9.16
C LYS A 173 14.80 10.49 -8.87
N PHE A 174 15.06 9.46 -8.09
CA PHE A 174 16.39 8.88 -7.95
C PHE A 174 16.37 7.41 -8.39
N GLU A 175 17.55 6.88 -8.71
CA GLU A 175 17.69 5.49 -9.13
C GLU A 175 17.30 4.53 -8.01
N HIS A 176 16.75 3.39 -8.40
CA HIS A 176 16.18 2.44 -7.48
C HIS A 176 17.17 2.07 -6.36
N ASN A 177 16.74 2.31 -5.12
CA ASN A 177 17.45 1.93 -3.91
C ASN A 177 18.88 2.52 -3.80
N ASP A 178 19.18 3.61 -4.52
CA ASP A 178 20.52 4.21 -4.64
C ASP A 178 20.67 5.53 -3.85
N PRO A 179 21.40 5.52 -2.72
CA PRO A 179 21.68 6.71 -1.92
C PRO A 179 22.49 7.80 -2.66
N VAL A 180 23.34 7.44 -3.62
CA VAL A 180 24.17 8.41 -4.37
C VAL A 180 23.31 9.19 -5.37
N SER A 181 22.41 8.50 -6.05
CA SER A 181 21.41 9.15 -6.91
C SER A 181 20.47 10.04 -6.10
N LEU A 182 20.04 9.59 -4.91
CA LEU A 182 19.23 10.41 -3.98
C LEU A 182 19.97 11.69 -3.56
N ASP A 183 21.24 11.58 -3.14
CA ASP A 183 22.08 12.72 -2.74
C ASP A 183 22.20 13.76 -3.88
N THR A 184 22.39 13.27 -5.10
CA THR A 184 22.46 14.10 -6.31
C THR A 184 21.13 14.82 -6.55
N ALA A 185 19.99 14.12 -6.42
CA ALA A 185 18.66 14.70 -6.61
C ALA A 185 18.32 15.76 -5.54
N LEU A 186 18.66 15.49 -4.27
CA LEU A 186 18.50 16.45 -3.16
C LEU A 186 19.33 17.71 -3.38
N SER A 187 20.60 17.55 -3.77
CA SER A 187 21.53 18.65 -4.03
C SER A 187 21.01 19.61 -5.10
N ARG A 188 20.41 19.09 -6.18
CA ARG A 188 19.83 19.90 -7.27
C ARG A 188 18.66 20.77 -6.82
N GLN A 189 18.01 20.42 -5.73
CA GLN A 189 16.81 21.08 -5.21
C GLN A 189 17.05 21.83 -3.89
N LYS A 190 18.33 22.08 -3.55
CA LYS A 190 18.72 22.80 -2.33
C LYS A 190 17.96 24.12 -2.18
N GLY A 191 17.52 24.41 -0.95
CA GLY A 191 16.78 25.63 -0.61
C GLY A 191 15.26 25.53 -0.79
N ARG A 192 14.74 24.36 -1.19
CA ARG A 192 13.31 24.04 -1.19
C ARG A 192 12.95 23.13 -0.02
N ARG A 193 11.68 23.13 0.38
CA ARG A 193 11.15 22.12 1.28
C ARG A 193 11.06 20.79 0.53
N GLN A 194 11.67 19.75 1.09
CA GLN A 194 11.88 18.46 0.43
C GLN A 194 11.26 17.33 1.27
N LEU A 195 10.61 16.39 0.60
CA LEU A 195 10.12 15.14 1.19
C LEU A 195 10.70 13.98 0.39
N VAL A 196 11.48 13.13 1.07
CA VAL A 196 11.97 11.86 0.53
C VAL A 196 10.92 10.79 0.80
N ILE A 197 10.48 10.11 -0.25
CA ILE A 197 9.43 9.10 -0.22
C ILE A 197 10.05 7.77 -0.62
N VAL A 198 10.02 6.81 0.30
CA VAL A 198 10.62 5.48 0.13
C VAL A 198 9.64 4.39 0.55
N GLU A 199 9.88 3.16 0.12
CA GLU A 199 9.10 2.00 0.53
C GLU A 199 9.95 1.09 1.41
N GLY A 200 9.33 0.44 2.40
CA GLY A 200 9.99 -0.56 3.22
C GLY A 200 10.39 -1.80 2.40
N ILE A 201 9.46 -2.28 1.57
CA ILE A 201 9.67 -3.35 0.59
C ILE A 201 9.10 -2.87 -0.74
N TYR A 202 9.90 -2.94 -1.80
CA TYR A 202 9.45 -2.61 -3.16
C TYR A 202 8.73 -3.81 -3.78
N SER A 203 7.45 -3.63 -4.14
CA SER A 203 6.54 -4.75 -4.43
C SER A 203 6.89 -5.59 -5.65
N MET A 204 7.52 -4.98 -6.65
CA MET A 204 7.79 -5.63 -7.94
C MET A 204 8.91 -6.66 -7.83
N ASP A 205 9.96 -6.36 -7.07
CA ASP A 205 11.15 -7.20 -6.93
C ASP A 205 11.19 -7.92 -5.57
N GLY A 206 10.43 -7.43 -4.59
CA GLY A 206 10.40 -7.99 -3.24
C GLY A 206 11.63 -7.65 -2.40
N ASP A 207 12.48 -6.72 -2.84
CA ASP A 207 13.66 -6.28 -2.12
C ASP A 207 13.32 -5.22 -1.06
N PHE A 208 14.17 -5.16 -0.03
CA PHE A 208 14.07 -4.16 1.02
C PHE A 208 14.67 -2.83 0.57
N GLY A 209 14.04 -1.73 0.98
CA GLY A 209 14.67 -0.42 0.91
C GLY A 209 15.96 -0.37 1.73
N ASN A 210 16.99 0.31 1.21
CA ASN A 210 18.25 0.60 1.87
C ASN A 210 18.03 1.76 2.87
N LEU A 211 17.11 1.53 3.80
CA LEU A 211 16.51 2.58 4.64
C LEU A 211 17.57 3.31 5.45
N LYS A 212 18.57 2.59 6.00
CA LYS A 212 19.66 3.19 6.79
C LYS A 212 20.40 4.28 6.01
N GLU A 213 20.78 3.99 4.77
CA GLU A 213 21.56 4.90 3.94
C GLU A 213 20.69 5.97 3.29
N LEU A 214 19.51 5.63 2.78
CA LEU A 214 18.58 6.60 2.19
C LEU A 214 18.14 7.66 3.22
N ILE A 215 17.81 7.24 4.45
CA ILE A 215 17.46 8.16 5.53
C ILE A 215 18.67 9.00 5.96
N ARG A 216 19.88 8.41 6.04
CA ARG A 216 21.11 9.14 6.34
C ARG A 216 21.37 10.25 5.33
N VAL A 217 21.20 9.95 4.04
CA VAL A 217 21.32 10.95 2.97
C VAL A 217 20.24 12.02 3.11
N ALA A 218 18.97 11.65 3.29
CA ALA A 218 17.88 12.62 3.48
C ALA A 218 18.16 13.59 4.64
N GLU A 219 18.58 13.07 5.80
CA GLU A 219 18.93 13.87 6.98
C GLU A 219 20.11 14.81 6.73
N SER A 220 21.11 14.40 5.96
CA SER A 220 22.27 15.26 5.62
C SER A 220 21.88 16.50 4.80
N HIS A 221 20.73 16.45 4.12
CA HIS A 221 20.12 17.58 3.41
C HIS A 221 19.03 18.30 4.22
N GLY A 222 18.72 17.85 5.43
CA GLY A 222 17.62 18.36 6.24
C GLY A 222 16.23 18.03 5.66
N ALA A 223 16.13 17.00 4.81
CA ALA A 223 14.87 16.54 4.24
C ALA A 223 14.18 15.54 5.17
N SER A 224 12.86 15.64 5.29
CA SER A 224 12.05 14.66 6.02
C SER A 224 11.80 13.41 5.16
N VAL A 225 11.56 12.28 5.83
CA VAL A 225 11.26 11.00 5.19
C VAL A 225 9.81 10.61 5.44
N PHE A 226 9.13 10.16 4.39
CA PHE A 226 7.85 9.47 4.43
C PHE A 226 8.05 8.05 3.93
N ILE A 227 7.69 7.05 4.74
CA ILE A 227 7.84 5.64 4.38
C ILE A 227 6.48 4.98 4.12
N ASP A 228 6.40 4.23 3.03
CA ASP A 228 5.31 3.28 2.77
C ASP A 228 5.72 1.89 3.29
N GLU A 229 5.05 1.41 4.34
CA GLU A 229 5.25 0.10 4.95
C GLU A 229 4.16 -0.89 4.52
N ALA A 230 3.46 -0.68 3.39
CA ALA A 230 2.32 -1.51 3.01
C ALA A 230 2.69 -3.00 2.86
N HIS A 231 3.87 -3.33 2.33
CA HIS A 231 4.32 -4.71 2.14
C HIS A 231 5.03 -5.33 3.35
N SER A 232 5.31 -4.53 4.38
CA SER A 232 6.15 -4.90 5.51
C SER A 232 5.40 -4.82 6.85
N MET A 233 4.33 -4.05 6.94
CA MET A 233 3.48 -3.94 8.14
C MET A 233 2.90 -5.30 8.55
N LEU A 234 3.01 -5.64 9.84
CA LEU A 234 2.79 -6.94 10.49
C LEU A 234 3.66 -8.10 10.00
N ALA A 235 4.26 -8.00 8.81
CA ALA A 235 5.11 -9.02 8.21
C ALA A 235 6.58 -8.91 8.62
N CYS A 236 7.08 -7.72 8.97
CA CYS A 236 8.50 -7.45 9.18
C CYS A 236 8.78 -6.81 10.55
N GLY A 237 9.98 -7.06 11.07
CA GLY A 237 10.43 -6.53 12.36
C GLY A 237 10.06 -7.45 13.53
N GLU A 238 10.66 -7.19 14.69
CA GLU A 238 10.47 -8.01 15.88
C GLU A 238 9.01 -7.96 16.35
N HIS A 239 8.39 -6.78 16.36
CA HIS A 239 7.02 -6.56 16.77
C HIS A 239 6.05 -6.45 15.58
N GLY A 240 6.55 -6.50 14.35
CA GLY A 240 5.73 -6.42 13.14
C GLY A 240 5.48 -5.00 12.64
N ARG A 241 6.25 -3.99 13.08
CA ARG A 241 6.00 -2.58 12.72
C ARG A 241 6.49 -2.21 11.32
N GLY A 242 7.27 -3.07 10.69
CA GLY A 242 7.70 -2.90 9.30
C GLY A 242 9.21 -3.03 9.10
N ALA A 243 9.65 -2.60 7.93
CA ALA A 243 11.06 -2.60 7.53
C ALA A 243 11.87 -1.59 8.35
N ALA A 244 11.28 -0.43 8.68
CA ALA A 244 11.94 0.56 9.54
C ALA A 244 12.33 -0.03 10.90
N GLU A 245 11.47 -0.86 11.50
CA GLU A 245 11.78 -1.62 12.72
C GLU A 245 12.89 -2.64 12.48
N LYS A 246 12.74 -3.47 11.44
CA LYS A 246 13.73 -4.50 11.08
C LYS A 246 15.14 -3.92 10.95
N PHE A 247 15.27 -2.69 10.44
CA PHE A 247 16.54 -2.02 10.26
C PHE A 247 16.90 -1.03 11.37
N GLY A 248 16.08 -0.87 12.41
CA GLY A 248 16.36 -0.01 13.55
C GLY A 248 16.42 1.48 13.20
N VAL A 249 15.53 1.94 12.33
CA VAL A 249 15.46 3.34 11.87
C VAL A 249 14.10 4.00 12.14
N GLU A 250 13.22 3.36 12.92
CA GLU A 250 11.88 3.87 13.22
C GLU A 250 11.89 5.30 13.75
N ASP A 251 12.77 5.63 14.69
CA ASP A 251 12.83 6.97 15.32
C ASP A 251 13.24 8.08 14.34
N ARG A 252 13.78 7.70 13.17
CA ARG A 252 14.23 8.62 12.12
C ARG A 252 13.17 8.85 11.03
N VAL A 253 12.02 8.19 11.14
CA VAL A 253 10.93 8.29 10.15
C VAL A 253 9.69 8.94 10.77
N PRO A 254 9.46 10.25 10.55
CA PRO A 254 8.40 10.99 11.21
C PRO A 254 6.98 10.63 10.74
N LEU A 255 6.85 10.10 9.53
CA LEU A 255 5.54 9.78 8.94
C LEU A 255 5.58 8.40 8.29
N VAL A 256 4.71 7.52 8.76
CA VAL A 256 4.60 6.12 8.32
C VAL A 256 3.23 5.91 7.71
N TYR A 257 3.18 5.37 6.51
CA TYR A 257 1.94 4.93 5.87
C TYR A 257 1.89 3.40 5.79
N GLY A 258 0.69 2.85 5.88
CA GLY A 258 0.43 1.43 5.69
C GLY A 258 -0.97 1.17 5.11
N THR A 259 -1.18 -0.05 4.63
CA THR A 259 -2.48 -0.51 4.11
C THR A 259 -3.06 -1.62 4.98
N PHE A 260 -4.38 -1.64 5.10
CA PHE A 260 -5.12 -2.75 5.71
C PHE A 260 -5.45 -3.85 4.69
N SER A 261 -5.14 -3.66 3.40
CA SER A 261 -5.50 -4.60 2.34
C SER A 261 -4.53 -5.77 2.11
N LYS A 262 -3.48 -5.87 2.93
CA LYS A 262 -2.42 -6.88 2.78
C LYS A 262 -2.37 -7.79 4.01
N ALA A 263 -1.36 -7.67 4.87
CA ALA A 263 -1.20 -8.52 6.04
C ALA A 263 -2.43 -8.55 6.97
N PHE A 264 -3.17 -7.43 7.06
CA PHE A 264 -4.40 -7.33 7.86
C PHE A 264 -5.62 -8.02 7.22
N GLY A 265 -5.58 -8.35 5.92
CA GLY A 265 -6.66 -9.08 5.24
C GLY A 265 -7.98 -8.31 5.08
N ALA A 266 -7.95 -6.98 5.06
CA ALA A 266 -9.15 -6.12 5.05
C ALA A 266 -9.09 -5.05 3.94
N LEU A 267 -9.59 -3.83 4.20
CA LEU A 267 -9.60 -2.72 3.25
C LEU A 267 -9.25 -1.41 3.97
N GLY A 268 -8.58 -0.51 3.25
CA GLY A 268 -8.25 0.83 3.72
C GLY A 268 -6.75 1.02 3.89
N GLY A 269 -6.39 2.16 4.45
CA GLY A 269 -5.00 2.47 4.82
C GLY A 269 -4.96 3.42 6.00
N PHE A 270 -3.75 3.73 6.44
CA PHE A 270 -3.54 4.67 7.52
C PHE A 270 -2.24 5.44 7.32
N VAL A 271 -2.15 6.60 7.95
CA VAL A 271 -0.91 7.31 8.18
C VAL A 271 -0.75 7.55 9.68
N ALA A 272 0.45 7.36 10.21
CA ALA A 272 0.79 7.58 11.61
C ALA A 272 1.99 8.54 11.71
N GLY A 273 1.93 9.47 12.65
CA GLY A 273 2.93 10.53 12.80
C GLY A 273 2.59 11.47 13.95
N SER A 274 3.08 12.72 13.88
CA SER A 274 2.73 13.72 14.89
C SER A 274 1.28 14.18 14.79
N LYS A 275 0.71 14.53 15.94
CA LYS A 275 -0.69 14.94 16.05
C LYS A 275 -0.99 16.18 15.20
N GLU A 276 -0.09 17.16 15.18
CA GLU A 276 -0.25 18.40 14.41
C GLU A 276 -0.23 18.12 12.90
N THR A 277 0.65 17.23 12.44
CA THR A 277 0.71 16.83 11.02
C THR A 277 -0.57 16.15 10.60
N LEU A 278 -1.07 15.21 11.40
CA LEU A 278 -2.30 14.50 11.07
C LEU A 278 -3.53 15.39 11.19
N GLN A 279 -3.57 16.31 12.16
CA GLN A 279 -4.63 17.31 12.26
C GLN A 279 -4.70 18.16 10.99
N TYR A 280 -3.55 18.58 10.45
CA TYR A 280 -3.50 19.27 9.16
C TYR A 280 -4.04 18.40 8.03
N LEU A 281 -3.54 17.17 7.90
CA LEU A 281 -3.95 16.23 6.85
C LEU A 281 -5.45 15.95 6.86
N ARG A 282 -6.11 15.90 8.02
CA ARG A 282 -7.56 15.70 8.11
C ARG A 282 -8.37 16.76 7.34
N PHE A 283 -7.83 17.96 7.12
CA PHE A 283 -8.49 19.02 6.33
C PHE A 283 -8.00 19.12 4.88
N TYR A 284 -6.78 18.64 4.58
CA TYR A 284 -6.15 18.84 3.27
C TYR A 284 -6.00 17.57 2.43
N ALA A 285 -6.11 16.38 3.02
CA ALA A 285 -6.13 15.12 2.28
C ALA A 285 -7.54 14.91 1.70
N HIS A 286 -7.75 15.32 0.45
CA HIS A 286 -9.06 15.22 -0.20
C HIS A 286 -9.66 13.80 -0.20
N PRO A 287 -8.90 12.70 -0.40
CA PRO A 287 -9.44 11.35 -0.28
C PRO A 287 -9.99 11.00 1.11
N TYR A 288 -9.57 11.70 2.16
CA TYR A 288 -10.15 11.59 3.50
C TYR A 288 -11.39 12.47 3.65
N VAL A 289 -11.30 13.74 3.26
CA VAL A 289 -12.38 14.72 3.49
C VAL A 289 -13.61 14.41 2.65
N TYR A 290 -13.43 14.09 1.37
CA TYR A 290 -14.49 13.98 0.38
C TYR A 290 -14.85 12.53 0.02
N SER A 291 -14.52 11.59 0.90
CA SER A 291 -14.87 10.17 0.75
C SER A 291 -15.60 9.65 1.99
N CYS A 292 -16.30 8.54 1.84
CA CYS A 292 -16.98 7.88 2.95
C CYS A 292 -15.95 7.23 3.89
N ALA A 293 -16.16 7.31 5.21
CA ALA A 293 -15.33 6.60 6.17
C ALA A 293 -15.42 5.08 5.98
N LEU A 294 -14.48 4.35 6.60
CA LEU A 294 -14.45 2.89 6.51
C LEU A 294 -15.75 2.28 7.08
N PRO A 295 -16.28 1.20 6.48
CA PRO A 295 -17.36 0.43 7.09
C PRO A 295 -17.01 -0.03 8.51
N PRO A 296 -17.87 0.14 9.53
CA PRO A 296 -17.58 -0.31 10.90
C PRO A 296 -17.25 -1.81 11.00
N VAL A 297 -17.87 -2.64 10.14
CA VAL A 297 -17.56 -4.07 10.00
C VAL A 297 -16.11 -4.33 9.59
N VAL A 298 -15.56 -3.50 8.71
CA VAL A 298 -14.15 -3.59 8.26
C VAL A 298 -13.23 -3.14 9.39
N ILE A 299 -13.58 -2.07 10.11
CA ILE A 299 -12.79 -1.59 11.26
C ILE A 299 -12.67 -2.66 12.36
N ALA A 300 -13.76 -3.34 12.71
CA ALA A 300 -13.73 -4.39 13.73
C ALA A 300 -12.87 -5.59 13.29
N ALA A 301 -12.93 -5.96 12.01
CA ALA A 301 -12.03 -6.98 11.45
C ALA A 301 -10.56 -6.56 11.58
N ILE A 302 -10.23 -5.31 11.23
CA ILE A 302 -8.87 -4.78 11.33
C ILE A 302 -8.38 -4.74 12.78
N LEU A 303 -9.23 -4.33 13.73
CA LEU A 303 -8.89 -4.31 15.15
C LEU A 303 -8.49 -5.70 15.64
N LYS A 304 -9.25 -6.73 15.27
CA LYS A 304 -8.92 -8.12 15.61
C LYS A 304 -7.68 -8.62 14.84
N ALA A 305 -7.52 -8.26 13.57
CA ALA A 305 -6.32 -8.61 12.81
C ALA A 305 -5.04 -7.99 13.40
N LEU A 306 -5.09 -6.73 13.85
CA LEU A 306 -4.00 -6.06 14.54
C LEU A 306 -3.66 -6.76 15.87
N GLU A 307 -4.68 -7.13 16.66
CA GLU A 307 -4.50 -7.89 17.89
C GLU A 307 -3.80 -9.23 17.64
N LEU A 308 -4.29 -10.02 16.67
CA LEU A 308 -3.71 -11.32 16.34
C LEU A 308 -2.28 -11.19 15.79
N GLY A 309 -2.07 -10.30 14.80
CA GLY A 309 -0.76 -10.10 14.18
C GLY A 309 0.33 -9.57 15.13
N THR A 310 -0.07 -8.97 16.26
CA THR A 310 0.86 -8.48 17.30
C THR A 310 1.02 -9.45 18.47
N SER A 311 -0.01 -10.23 18.82
CA SER A 311 0.03 -11.19 19.93
C SER A 311 0.53 -12.58 19.54
N GLN A 312 0.52 -12.93 18.24
CA GLN A 312 0.92 -14.23 17.71
C GLN A 312 2.16 -14.10 16.79
N PRO A 313 3.37 -13.90 17.36
CA PRO A 313 4.60 -13.77 16.56
C PRO A 313 4.89 -14.99 15.67
N GLU A 314 4.35 -16.16 16.00
CA GLU A 314 4.46 -17.38 15.20
C GLU A 314 3.87 -17.23 13.78
N LEU A 315 2.84 -16.40 13.58
CA LEU A 315 2.28 -16.13 12.24
C LEU A 315 3.33 -15.50 11.32
N ARG A 316 4.09 -14.54 11.87
CA ARG A 316 5.17 -13.86 11.16
C ARG A 316 6.39 -14.75 11.00
N ALA A 317 6.73 -15.57 12.01
CA ALA A 317 7.81 -16.54 11.90
C ALA A 317 7.54 -17.56 10.78
N GLN A 318 6.32 -18.10 10.72
CA GLN A 318 5.91 -19.04 9.68
C GLN A 318 5.92 -18.41 8.28
N LEU A 319 5.49 -17.15 8.16
CA LEU A 319 5.57 -16.40 6.89
C LEU A 319 7.01 -16.37 6.37
N TRP A 320 7.98 -15.99 7.21
CA TRP A 320 9.38 -15.90 6.81
C TRP A 320 10.01 -17.26 6.53
N GLU A 321 9.68 -18.29 7.31
CA GLU A 321 10.11 -19.67 7.03
C GLU A 321 9.61 -20.14 5.65
N ASN A 322 8.33 -19.89 5.33
CA ASN A 322 7.74 -20.26 4.05
C ASN A 322 8.38 -19.49 2.89
N ALA A 323 8.63 -18.19 3.07
CA ALA A 323 9.28 -17.35 2.07
C ALA A 323 10.71 -17.81 1.78
N GLU A 324 11.49 -18.06 2.84
CA GLU A 324 12.88 -18.54 2.73
C GLU A 324 12.93 -19.92 2.06
N TYR A 325 12.04 -20.83 2.47
CA TYR A 325 11.93 -22.15 1.85
C TYR A 325 11.62 -22.02 0.36
N PHE A 326 10.58 -21.28 -0.02
CA PHE A 326 10.16 -21.15 -1.42
C PHE A 326 11.25 -20.51 -2.27
N HIS A 327 11.86 -19.42 -1.79
CA HIS A 327 12.96 -18.73 -2.46
C HIS A 327 14.16 -19.67 -2.65
N THR A 328 14.59 -20.38 -1.59
CA THR A 328 15.70 -21.35 -1.68
C THR A 328 15.42 -22.45 -2.68
N GLN A 329 14.20 -22.99 -2.71
CA GLN A 329 13.82 -24.04 -3.66
C GLN A 329 13.85 -23.51 -5.11
N LEU A 330 13.34 -22.31 -5.38
CA LEU A 330 13.39 -21.70 -6.71
C LEU A 330 14.83 -21.47 -7.19
N HIS A 331 15.70 -20.91 -6.34
CA HIS A 331 17.12 -20.74 -6.66
C HIS A 331 17.82 -22.07 -6.94
N SER A 332 17.49 -23.13 -6.20
CA SER A 332 18.05 -24.46 -6.44
C SER A 332 17.66 -25.05 -7.81
N LEU A 333 16.56 -24.55 -8.40
CA LEU A 333 16.10 -24.89 -9.74
C LEU A 333 16.65 -23.93 -10.82
N GLY A 334 17.40 -22.89 -10.43
CA GLY A 334 17.95 -21.87 -11.33
C GLY A 334 16.94 -20.81 -11.79
N LEU A 335 15.87 -20.60 -11.03
CA LEU A 335 14.85 -19.57 -11.25
C LEU A 335 15.12 -18.30 -10.45
#